data_AF-A0AAE7DWC4-F1
#
_entry.id   AF-A0AAE7DWC4-F1
#
_cell.length_a   1.000
_cell.length_b   1.000
_cell.length_c   1.000
_cell.angle_alpha   90.00
_cell.angle_beta   90.00
_cell.angle_gamma   90.00
#
_symmetry.space_group_name_H-M   'P 1'
#
loop_
_entity.id
_entity.type
_entity.pdbx_description
1 polymer ?
#
loop_
_entity_poly.entity_id
_entity_poly.type
_entity_poly.pdbx_seq_one_letter_code
_entity_poly.pdbx_strand_id
1 'polypeptide(L)' 'MRAILVIAVILQIIVAVQTEGLTRALAELSAFLLVLGIVFSFKQKKRAQAAKDIGRLG' A
#
# COMPACT_ATOMS: atom_id res chain seq x y z
N MET A 1 4.54 -8.20 6.00
CA MET A 1 4.32 -6.75 5.70
C MET A 1 3.27 -6.51 4.63
N ARG A 2 3.40 -7.04 3.39
CA ARG A 2 2.40 -6.75 2.32
C ARG A 2 0.96 -7.14 2.70
N ALA A 3 0.76 -8.32 3.28
CA ALA A 3 -0.56 -8.76 3.74
C ALA A 3 -1.15 -7.85 4.83
N ILE A 4 -0.31 -7.36 5.75
CA ILE A 4 -0.73 -6.44 6.83
C ILE A 4 -1.23 -5.11 6.24
N LEU A 5 -0.53 -4.56 5.25
CA LEU A 5 -0.96 -3.33 4.57
C LEU A 5 -2.27 -3.54 3.81
N VAL A 6 -2.45 -4.68 3.15
CA VAL A 6 -3.71 -5.02 2.47
C VAL A 6 -4.86 -5.13 3.47
N ILE A 7 -4.65 -5.81 4.60
CA ILE A 7 -5.65 -5.90 5.68
C ILE A 7 -5.99 -4.51 6.22
N ALA A 8 -5.00 -3.66 6.46
CA ALA A 8 -5.21 -2.29 6.93
C ALA A 8 -6.05 -1.46 5.95
N VAL A 9 -5.81 -1.57 4.63
CA VAL A 9 -6.64 -0.91 3.62
C VAL A 9 -8.09 -1.39 3.68
N ILE A 10 -8.32 -2.70 3.83
CA ILE A 10 -9.67 -3.27 3.94
C ILE A 10 -10.39 -2.72 5.18
N LEU A 11 -9.71 -2.66 6.33
CA LEU A 11 -10.29 -2.09 7.56
C LEU A 11 -10.64 -0.61 7.38
N GLN A 12 -9.79 0.17 6.72
CA GLN A 12 -10.07 1.57 6.43
C GLN A 12 -11.31 1.75 5.54
N ILE A 13 -11.52 0.87 4.56
CA ILE A 13 -12.73 0.88 3.72
C ILE A 13 -13.97 0.57 4.56
N ILE A 14 -13.90 -0.41 5.45
CA ILE A 14 -15.00 -0.75 6.37
C ILE A 14 -15.38 0.47 7.21
N VAL A 15 -14.40 1.14 7.81
CA VAL A 15 -14.62 2.36 8.61
C VAL A 15 -15.21 3.48 7.74
N ALA A 16 -14.67 3.72 6.54
CA ALA A 16 -15.16 4.76 5.64
C ALA A 16 -16.63 4.55 5.25
N VAL A 17 -17.05 3.30 5.01
CA VAL A 17 -18.44 3.00 4.63
C VAL A 17 -19.41 3.16 5.81
N GLN A 18 -18.97 2.87 7.04
CA GLN A 18 -19.81 2.92 8.25
C GLN A 18 -19.79 4.26 8.99
N THR A 19 -18.93 5.19 8.57
CA THR A 19 -18.78 6.50 9.21
C THR A 19 -19.07 7.63 8.23
N GLU A 20 -19.32 8.81 8.79
CA GLU A 20 -19.62 10.03 8.04
C GLU A 20 -18.68 11.16 8.47
N GLY A 21 -18.66 12.24 7.68
CA GLY A 21 -17.93 13.46 7.99
C GLY A 21 -16.41 13.25 8.14
N LEU A 22 -15.83 13.81 9.20
CA LEU A 22 -14.39 13.85 9.42
C LEU A 22 -13.76 12.45 9.52
N THR A 23 -14.41 11.52 10.22
CA THR A 23 -13.88 10.16 10.41
C THR A 23 -13.81 9.41 9.09
N ARG A 24 -14.82 9.57 8.22
CA ARG A 24 -14.79 9.02 6.86
C ARG A 24 -13.64 9.61 6.06
N ALA A 25 -13.47 10.93 6.06
CA ALA A 25 -12.40 11.59 5.33
C ALA A 25 -10.99 11.13 5.80
N LEU A 26 -10.80 10.96 7.11
CA LEU A 26 -9.55 10.42 7.67
C LEU A 26 -9.31 8.97 7.25
N ALA A 27 -10.36 8.14 7.24
CA ALA A 27 -10.27 6.76 6.79
C ALA A 27 -9.91 6.67 5.30
N GLU A 28 -10.56 7.46 4.45
CA GLU A 28 -10.27 7.52 3.00
C GLU A 28 -8.83 8.00 2.73
N LEU A 29 -8.38 9.06 3.41
CA LEU A 29 -7.00 9.56 3.29
C LEU A 29 -5.98 8.50 3.72
N SER A 30 -6.23 7.83 4.85
CA SER A 30 -5.34 6.78 5.36
C SER A 30 -5.27 5.60 4.39
N ALA A 31 -6.41 5.18 3.83
CA ALA A 31 -6.47 4.13 2.82
C ALA A 31 -5.62 4.49 1.59
N PHE A 32 -5.74 5.73 1.13
CA PHE A 32 -4.97 6.23 -0.01
C PHE A 32 -3.46 6.20 0.24
N LEU A 33 -3.01 6.67 1.42
CA LEU A 33 -1.58 6.65 1.79
C LEU A 33 -1.04 5.22 1.91
N LEU A 34 -1.82 4.29 2.44
CA LEU A 34 -1.44 2.87 2.52
C LEU A 34 -1.29 2.26 1.13
N VAL A 35 -2.21 2.56 0.20
CA VAL A 35 -2.10 2.12 -1.20
C VAL A 35 -0.86 2.70 -1.87
N LEU A 36 -0.55 3.98 -1.67
CA LEU A 36 0.70 4.57 -2.17
C LEU A 36 1.92 3.84 -1.61
N GLY A 37 1.95 3.58 -0.31
CA GLY A 37 3.02 2.80 0.33
C GLY A 37 3.20 1.41 -0.29
N ILE A 38 2.09 0.72 -0.58
CA ILE A 38 2.10 -0.56 -1.30
C ILE A 38 2.72 -0.39 -2.68
N VAL A 39 2.24 0.56 -3.49
CA VAL A 39 2.71 0.78 -4.86
C VAL A 39 4.21 1.11 -4.90
N PHE A 40 4.68 2.01 -4.01
CA PHE A 40 6.09 2.34 -3.91
C PHE A 40 6.95 1.14 -3.49
N SER A 41 6.49 0.35 -2.51
CA SER A 41 7.17 -0.88 -2.09
C SER A 41 7.26 -1.91 -3.22
N PHE A 42 6.20 -2.03 -4.04
CA PHE A 42 6.21 -2.89 -5.22
C PHE A 42 7.20 -2.39 -6.29
N LYS A 43 7.23 -1.07 -6.57
CA LYS A 43 8.17 -0.47 -7.54
C LYS A 43 9.62 -0.66 -7.11
N GLN A 44 9.94 -0.44 -5.83
CA GLN A 44 11.30 -0.66 -5.30
C GLN A 44 11.73 -2.12 -5.43
N LYS A 45 10.86 -3.07 -5.09
CA LYS A 45 11.18 -4.50 -5.22
C LYS A 45 11.40 -4.93 -6.68
N LYS A 46 10.63 -4.40 -7.63
CA LYS A 46 10.88 -4.65 -9.07
C LYS A 46 12.25 -4.13 -9.52
N ARG A 47 12.64 -2.93 -9.10
CA ARG A 47 13.95 -2.36 -9.41
C ARG A 47 15.10 -3.16 -8.79
N ALA A 48 14.96 -3.54 -7.52
CA ALA A 48 15.95 -4.35 -6.83
C ALA A 48 16.14 -5.74 -7.49
N GLN A 49 15.05 -6.35 -7.93
CA GLN A 49 15.11 -7.63 -8.66
C GLN A 49 15.80 -7.46 -10.02
N ALA A 50 15.42 -6.44 -10.81
CA ALA A 50 16.04 -6.19 -12.11
C ALA A 50 17.56 -5.93 -12.01
N ALA A 51 18.00 -5.17 -11.00
CA ALA A 51 19.43 -4.95 -10.74
C ALA A 51 20.16 -6.24 -10.34
N LYS A 52 19.52 -7.11 -9.55
CA LYS A 52 20.07 -8.41 -9.16
C LYS A 52 20.20 -9.37 -10.34
N ASP A 53 19.26 -9.36 -11.28
CA ASP A 53 19.27 -10.25 -12.44
C ASP A 53 20.37 -9.86 -13.44
N ILE A 54 20.64 -8.57 -13.63
CA ILE A 54 21.75 -8.08 -14.48
C ILE A 54 23.12 -8.48 -13.89
N GLY A 55 23.30 -8.34 -12.57
CA GLY A 55 24.56 -8.70 -11.90
C GLY A 55 24.87 -10.20 -11.84
N ARG A 56 23.96 -11.08 -12.27
CA ARG A 56 24.19 -12.53 -12.36
C ARG A 56 24.64 -13.00 -13.76
N LEU A 57 24.62 -12.10 -14.74
CA LEU A 57 24.95 -12.40 -16.14
C LEU A 57 26.38 -11.97 -16.52
N GLY A 58 27.09 -11.25 -15.63
CA GLY A 58 28.52 -10.93 -15.75
C GLY A 58 29.35 -11.75 -14.78
#